data_AF-W8Z2B1-F1
#
_entry.id   AF-W8Z2B1-F1
#
_cell.length_a   1.000
_cell.length_b   1.000
_cell.length_c   1.000
_cell.angle_alpha   90.00
_cell.angle_beta   90.00
_cell.angle_gamma   90.00
#
_symmetry.space_group_name_H-M   'P 1'
#
loop_
_entity.id
_entity.type
_entity.pdbx_description
1 polymer ?
#
loop_
_entity_poly.entity_id
_entity_poly.type
_entity_poly.pdbx_seq_one_letter_code
_entity_poly.pdbx_strand_id
1 'polypeptide(L)'
;MPEGEAGTMTDKSADPNSLPEAGTDSELRSLTMQLEEAERAEAMLAFNERRRDKLRQDIFAMERKIFELEDVSRKEHEDVEQLSRLGWSALWLKLTGGLEEQLELERQEADEALFRLKEAKEQLDRLQTELSEVGVRLAEHIGPTRMLPVLKQKKEELVRLRLPQVKEELDRLDAELAGKTSLLAELREACSACSDLNGKLGQALSSLESASNWGTYDMLGGGMISTHIKHRRMDEAQEALGAARSAARRLESELKDLGREEAYRIPVGSGARLGDYLLDGFLMDWFVQSKFAASRESTRELLGETRALYRSLDGDRTRQESELSALQRKRERLILEAGRG
;
A
#
# COMPACT_ATOMS: atom_id res chain seq x y z
N MET A 1 95.01 1.84 20.80
CA MET A 1 93.96 0.81 20.79
C MET A 1 92.71 1.44 21.36
N PRO A 2 91.76 1.81 20.48
CA PRO A 2 90.46 1.14 20.52
C PRO A 2 90.16 0.44 19.19
N GLU A 3 89.44 -0.66 19.32
CA GLU A 3 88.95 -1.59 18.30
C GLU A 3 87.57 -1.15 17.76
N GLY A 4 87.29 -1.54 16.50
CA GLY A 4 85.95 -1.88 15.97
C GLY A 4 84.93 -0.73 15.80
N GLU A 5 84.02 -0.70 14.83
CA GLU A 5 83.59 -1.65 13.81
C GLU A 5 82.88 -0.87 12.69
N ALA A 6 82.91 -1.45 11.50
CA ALA A 6 82.20 -1.01 10.32
C ALA A 6 80.69 -1.29 10.41
N GLY A 7 79.91 -0.41 9.79
CA GLY A 7 78.69 -0.74 9.02
C GLY A 7 77.50 -1.35 9.76
N THR A 8 76.34 -0.72 9.63
CA THR A 8 75.30 -1.24 8.71
C THR A 8 74.18 -0.23 8.59
N MET A 9 73.80 0.03 7.34
CA MET A 9 72.50 0.55 6.95
C MET A 9 71.42 -0.29 7.63
N THR A 10 70.52 0.35 8.36
CA THR A 10 69.17 -0.19 8.54
C THR A 10 68.23 0.66 7.72
N ASP A 11 67.94 0.07 6.57
CA ASP A 11 66.90 0.36 5.62
C ASP A 11 65.57 0.73 6.32
N LYS A 12 64.93 1.75 5.76
CA LYS A 12 63.65 2.28 6.19
C LYS A 12 62.60 1.31 5.66
N SER A 13 62.29 0.27 6.45
CA SER A 13 61.25 -0.69 6.14
C SER A 13 59.89 0.03 6.01
N ALA A 14 59.50 0.32 4.78
CA ALA A 14 58.15 0.70 4.42
C ALA A 14 57.23 -0.47 4.76
N ASP A 15 56.16 -0.18 5.51
CA ASP A 15 55.15 -1.14 5.93
C ASP A 15 54.38 -1.65 4.69
N PRO A 16 54.48 -2.93 4.31
CA PRO A 16 53.94 -3.45 3.06
C PRO A 16 52.40 -3.57 3.07
N ASN A 17 51.74 -3.17 4.16
CA ASN A 17 50.28 -3.23 4.30
C ASN A 17 49.60 -1.86 4.30
N SER A 18 50.32 -0.79 3.93
CA SER A 18 49.70 0.52 3.65
C SER A 18 49.01 0.49 2.29
N LEU A 19 47.75 0.04 2.28
CA LEU A 19 46.84 0.22 1.15
C LEU A 19 46.77 1.72 0.79
N PRO A 20 46.78 2.11 -0.49
CA PRO A 20 46.81 3.51 -0.87
C PRO A 20 45.46 4.16 -0.53
N GLU A 21 45.42 4.92 0.57
CA GLU A 21 44.25 5.71 1.02
C GLU A 21 43.67 6.61 -0.10
N ALA A 22 44.51 7.03 -1.04
CA ALA A 22 44.10 7.87 -2.18
C ALA A 22 43.20 7.15 -3.21
N GLY A 23 43.29 5.82 -3.34
CA GLY A 23 42.47 5.05 -4.27
C GLY A 23 41.06 4.76 -3.74
N THR A 24 40.94 4.54 -2.43
CA THR A 24 39.71 4.16 -1.74
C THR A 24 38.68 5.29 -1.65
N ASP A 25 39.13 6.52 -1.40
CA ASP A 25 38.26 7.69 -1.43
C ASP A 25 37.74 7.97 -2.84
N SER A 26 38.56 7.70 -3.86
CA SER A 26 38.17 7.92 -5.25
C SER A 26 37.06 6.98 -5.72
N GLU A 27 37.08 5.72 -5.28
CA GLU A 27 36.09 4.70 -5.64
C GLU A 27 34.75 4.94 -4.93
N LEU A 28 34.77 5.22 -3.61
CA LEU A 28 33.58 5.58 -2.84
C LEU A 28 32.92 6.87 -3.35
N ARG A 29 33.72 7.88 -3.73
CA ARG A 29 33.21 9.13 -4.32
C ARG A 29 32.60 8.89 -5.69
N SER A 30 33.25 8.11 -6.56
CA SER A 30 32.71 7.75 -7.87
C SER A 30 31.38 7.00 -7.76
N LEU A 31 31.31 6.02 -6.86
CA LEU A 31 30.10 5.23 -6.65
C LEU A 31 28.97 6.06 -6.04
N THR A 32 29.30 7.00 -5.16
CA THR A 32 28.32 7.95 -4.61
C THR A 32 27.74 8.84 -5.72
N MET A 33 28.58 9.34 -6.63
CA MET A 33 28.13 10.16 -7.75
C MET A 33 27.22 9.38 -8.71
N GLN A 34 27.59 8.13 -9.06
CA GLN A 34 26.76 7.26 -9.91
C GLN A 34 25.41 6.93 -9.26
N LEU A 35 25.41 6.75 -7.94
CA LEU A 35 24.19 6.46 -7.19
C LEU A 35 23.26 7.69 -7.14
N GLU A 36 23.80 8.89 -6.92
CA GLU A 36 23.03 10.14 -7.00
C GLU A 36 22.45 10.37 -8.40
N GLU A 37 23.20 10.04 -9.46
CA GLU A 37 22.71 10.12 -10.84
C GLU A 37 21.57 9.11 -11.10
N ALA A 38 21.72 7.87 -10.63
CA ALA A 38 20.70 6.84 -10.76
C ALA A 38 19.42 7.17 -9.94
N GLU A 39 19.55 7.74 -8.74
CA GLU A 39 18.42 8.22 -7.93
C GLU A 39 17.69 9.39 -8.62
N ARG A 40 18.43 10.34 -9.21
CA ARG A 40 17.84 11.41 -10.03
C ARG A 40 17.11 10.84 -11.24
N ALA A 41 17.70 9.86 -11.92
CA ALA A 41 17.07 9.21 -13.06
C ALA A 41 15.77 8.47 -12.67
N GLU A 42 15.75 7.77 -11.52
CA GLU A 42 14.53 7.15 -11.00
C GLU A 42 13.43 8.18 -10.70
N ALA A 43 13.78 9.30 -10.07
CA ALA A 43 12.83 10.39 -9.83
C ALA A 43 12.29 11.00 -11.15
N MET A 44 13.16 11.19 -12.14
CA MET A 44 12.77 11.67 -13.47
C MET A 44 11.92 10.66 -14.22
N LEU A 45 12.19 9.37 -14.09
CA LEU A 45 11.38 8.30 -14.68
C LEU A 45 9.97 8.34 -14.08
N ALA A 46 9.84 8.36 -12.76
CA ALA A 46 8.54 8.47 -12.08
C ALA A 46 7.76 9.74 -12.45
N PHE A 47 8.46 10.88 -12.59
CA PHE A 47 7.86 12.13 -13.05
C PHE A 47 7.32 12.02 -14.47
N ASN A 48 8.14 11.50 -15.40
CA ASN A 48 7.74 11.34 -16.80
C ASN A 48 6.63 10.29 -16.98
N GLU A 49 6.57 9.25 -16.16
CA GLU A 49 5.47 8.27 -16.16
C GLU A 49 4.13 8.93 -15.79
N ARG A 50 4.13 9.74 -14.73
CA ARG A 50 2.94 10.52 -14.34
C ARG A 50 2.54 11.51 -15.44
N ARG A 51 3.51 12.18 -16.06
CA ARG A 51 3.25 13.11 -17.17
C ARG A 51 2.66 12.38 -18.38
N ARG A 52 3.21 11.23 -18.75
CA ARG A 52 2.70 10.36 -19.83
C ARG A 52 1.24 9.97 -19.57
N ASP A 53 0.93 9.54 -18.36
CA ASP A 53 -0.43 9.09 -18.01
C ASP A 53 -1.42 10.25 -18.05
N LYS A 54 -1.00 11.46 -17.61
CA LYS A 54 -1.80 12.67 -17.76
C LYS A 54 -2.03 13.05 -19.23
N LEU A 55 -0.98 13.05 -20.05
CA LEU A 55 -1.09 13.33 -21.49
C LEU A 55 -2.02 12.34 -22.19
N ARG A 56 -1.98 11.05 -21.84
CA ARG A 56 -2.91 10.05 -22.37
C ARG A 56 -4.37 10.35 -22.02
N GLN A 57 -4.63 10.80 -20.79
CA GLN A 57 -5.98 11.24 -20.39
C GLN A 57 -6.43 12.47 -21.18
N ASP A 58 -5.54 13.45 -21.36
CA ASP A 58 -5.84 14.69 -22.06
C ASP A 58 -6.05 14.44 -23.57
N ILE A 59 -5.26 13.55 -24.18
CA ILE A 59 -5.45 13.06 -25.55
C ILE A 59 -6.82 12.40 -25.70
N PHE A 60 -7.17 11.46 -24.82
CA PHE A 60 -8.47 10.78 -24.87
C PHE A 60 -9.64 11.77 -24.73
N ALA A 61 -9.52 12.77 -23.84
CA ALA A 61 -10.52 13.82 -23.71
C ALA A 61 -10.62 14.69 -24.98
N MET A 62 -9.49 15.02 -25.59
CA MET A 62 -9.44 15.81 -26.82
C MET A 62 -10.01 15.05 -28.02
N GLU A 63 -9.71 13.76 -28.16
CA GLU A 63 -10.28 12.88 -29.19
C GLU A 63 -11.80 12.83 -29.09
N ARG A 64 -12.35 12.71 -27.87
CA ARG A 64 -13.80 12.80 -27.64
C ARG A 64 -14.35 14.16 -28.03
N LYS A 65 -13.64 15.24 -27.71
CA LYS A 65 -14.06 16.59 -28.07
C LYS A 65 -14.07 16.81 -29.58
N ILE A 66 -13.07 16.29 -30.29
CA ILE A 66 -13.00 16.31 -31.75
C ILE A 66 -14.19 15.57 -32.33
N PHE A 67 -14.51 14.38 -31.83
CA PHE A 67 -15.68 13.61 -32.28
C PHE A 67 -17.00 14.40 -32.15
N GLU A 68 -17.20 15.11 -31.03
CA GLU A 68 -18.36 15.99 -30.84
C GLU A 68 -18.35 17.18 -31.83
N LEU A 69 -17.19 17.82 -32.04
CA LEU A 69 -17.06 18.96 -32.96
C LEU A 69 -17.23 18.54 -34.42
N GLU A 70 -16.85 17.32 -34.80
CA GLU A 70 -17.11 16.76 -36.13
C GLU A 70 -18.61 16.57 -36.38
N ASP A 71 -19.38 16.17 -35.35
CA ASP A 71 -20.83 16.07 -35.43
C ASP A 71 -21.49 17.45 -35.59
N VAL A 72 -21.07 18.43 -34.79
CA VAL A 72 -21.56 19.82 -34.88
C VAL A 72 -21.22 20.41 -36.24
N SER A 73 -19.95 20.39 -36.65
CA SER A 73 -19.50 20.95 -37.92
C SER A 73 -20.22 20.32 -39.12
N ARG A 74 -20.58 19.02 -39.06
CA ARG A 74 -21.38 18.37 -40.10
C ARG A 74 -22.80 18.92 -40.15
N LYS A 75 -23.46 19.12 -39.01
CA LYS A 75 -24.83 19.66 -38.94
C LYS A 75 -24.89 21.08 -39.49
N GLU A 76 -24.02 21.97 -39.03
CA GLU A 76 -23.97 23.36 -39.53
C GLU A 76 -23.75 23.41 -41.06
N HIS A 77 -22.91 22.50 -41.59
CA HIS A 77 -22.70 22.41 -43.03
C HIS A 77 -23.93 21.89 -43.79
N GLU A 78 -24.65 20.91 -43.23
CA GLU A 78 -25.91 20.40 -43.78
C GLU A 78 -27.01 21.48 -43.77
N ASP A 79 -27.07 22.34 -42.75
CA ASP A 79 -28.04 23.43 -42.63
C ASP A 79 -27.76 24.53 -43.68
N VAL A 80 -26.49 24.92 -43.87
CA VAL A 80 -26.07 25.79 -44.98
C VAL A 80 -26.44 25.19 -46.34
N GLU A 81 -26.21 23.88 -46.55
CA GLU A 81 -26.60 23.22 -47.80
C GLU A 81 -28.12 23.24 -48.03
N GLN A 82 -28.92 22.93 -47.00
CA GLN A 82 -30.38 22.93 -47.09
C GLN A 82 -30.93 24.31 -47.43
N LEU A 83 -30.47 25.36 -46.74
CA LEU A 83 -30.90 26.74 -47.01
C LEU A 83 -30.45 27.21 -48.39
N SER A 84 -29.23 26.85 -48.81
CA SER A 84 -28.74 27.20 -50.15
C SER A 84 -29.60 26.56 -51.26
N ARG A 85 -30.03 25.30 -51.11
CA ARG A 85 -30.88 24.59 -52.08
C ARG A 85 -32.28 25.22 -52.17
N LEU A 86 -32.85 25.64 -51.04
CA LEU A 86 -34.14 26.35 -50.99
C LEU A 86 -34.09 27.71 -51.71
N GLY A 87 -32.94 28.38 -51.67
CA GLY A 87 -32.69 29.63 -52.42
C GLY A 87 -32.78 29.49 -53.94
N TRP A 88 -32.53 28.31 -54.50
CA TRP A 88 -32.65 28.06 -55.94
C TRP A 88 -34.08 27.72 -56.41
N SER A 89 -35.04 27.55 -55.49
CA SER A 89 -36.45 27.26 -55.80
C SER A 89 -37.24 28.52 -56.21
N ALA A 90 -38.33 28.35 -56.97
CA ALA A 90 -39.22 29.43 -57.44
C ALA A 90 -39.90 30.30 -56.34
N LEU A 91 -39.63 30.04 -55.06
CA LEU A 91 -40.07 30.83 -53.90
C LEU A 91 -39.16 32.06 -53.62
N TRP A 92 -37.97 32.11 -54.22
CA TRP A 92 -36.94 33.14 -53.96
C TRP A 92 -37.39 34.57 -54.28
N LEU A 93 -38.20 34.75 -55.32
CA LEU A 93 -38.71 36.05 -55.78
C LEU A 93 -39.66 36.77 -54.80
N LYS A 94 -40.09 36.14 -53.70
CA LYS A 94 -41.01 36.73 -52.71
C LYS A 94 -40.43 36.89 -51.29
N LEU A 95 -39.22 36.39 -51.05
CA LEU A 95 -38.67 36.18 -49.68
C LEU A 95 -37.21 36.67 -49.53
N THR A 96 -36.76 37.55 -50.42
CA THR A 96 -35.35 37.90 -50.63
C THR A 96 -34.63 38.51 -49.43
N GLY A 97 -35.30 39.30 -48.57
CA GLY A 97 -34.61 40.01 -47.48
C GLY A 97 -34.17 39.12 -46.31
N GLY A 98 -35.00 38.17 -45.88
CA GLY A 98 -34.73 37.38 -44.66
C GLY A 98 -33.95 36.10 -44.89
N LEU A 99 -34.06 35.49 -46.08
CA LEU A 99 -33.35 34.25 -46.40
C LEU A 99 -31.85 34.48 -46.61
N GLU A 100 -31.47 35.62 -47.20
CA GLU A 100 -30.07 35.99 -47.41
C GLU A 100 -29.35 36.23 -46.08
N GLU A 101 -30.00 36.92 -45.14
CA GLU A 101 -29.50 37.16 -43.78
C GLU A 101 -29.35 35.85 -43.00
N GLN A 102 -30.32 34.93 -43.08
CA GLN A 102 -30.24 33.61 -42.44
C GLN A 102 -29.11 32.75 -43.03
N LEU A 103 -28.95 32.73 -44.36
CA LEU A 103 -27.88 31.98 -45.00
C LEU A 103 -26.49 32.51 -44.61
N GLU A 104 -26.35 33.82 -44.43
CA GLU A 104 -25.09 34.42 -43.97
C GLU A 104 -24.77 34.04 -42.52
N LEU A 105 -25.76 34.02 -41.63
CA LEU A 105 -25.61 33.59 -40.25
C LEU A 105 -25.15 32.12 -40.15
N GLU A 106 -25.81 31.23 -40.87
CA GLU A 106 -25.54 29.79 -40.88
C GLU A 106 -24.15 29.48 -41.46
N ARG A 107 -23.69 30.27 -42.43
CA ARG A 107 -22.31 30.20 -42.92
C ARG A 107 -21.30 30.60 -41.85
N GLN A 108 -21.59 31.65 -41.07
CA GLN A 108 -20.72 32.05 -39.95
C GLN A 108 -20.67 30.96 -38.87
N GLU A 109 -21.80 30.34 -38.55
CA GLU A 109 -21.88 29.23 -37.59
C GLU A 109 -21.11 27.99 -38.09
N ALA A 110 -21.21 27.66 -39.38
CA ALA A 110 -20.44 26.58 -40.00
C ALA A 110 -18.93 26.87 -40.01
N ASP A 111 -18.52 28.10 -40.34
CA ASP A 111 -17.11 28.52 -40.32
C ASP A 111 -16.54 28.50 -38.89
N GLU A 112 -17.31 28.94 -37.90
CA GLU A 112 -16.91 28.88 -36.49
C GLU A 112 -16.77 27.44 -36.00
N ALA A 113 -17.72 26.56 -36.35
CA ALA A 113 -17.64 25.14 -36.00
C ALA A 113 -16.41 24.46 -36.63
N LEU A 114 -16.12 24.75 -37.90
CA LEU A 114 -14.92 24.27 -38.60
C LEU A 114 -13.64 24.78 -37.93
N PHE A 115 -13.60 26.06 -37.58
CA PHE A 115 -12.46 26.68 -36.89
C PHE A 115 -12.17 26.00 -35.55
N ARG A 116 -13.20 25.81 -34.71
CA ARG A 116 -13.09 25.11 -33.42
C ARG A 116 -12.61 23.66 -33.59
N LEU A 117 -13.12 22.96 -34.61
CA LEU A 117 -12.68 21.60 -34.94
C LEU A 117 -11.19 21.58 -35.31
N LYS A 118 -10.74 22.53 -36.15
CA LYS A 118 -9.34 22.66 -36.54
C LYS A 118 -8.44 22.94 -35.33
N GLU A 119 -8.81 23.88 -34.48
CA GLU A 119 -8.07 24.17 -33.24
C GLU A 119 -7.94 22.93 -32.34
N ALA A 120 -9.02 22.18 -32.15
CA ALA A 120 -9.00 20.96 -31.35
C ALA A 120 -8.07 19.89 -31.94
N LYS A 121 -8.06 19.72 -33.28
CA LYS A 121 -7.13 18.81 -33.97
C LYS A 121 -5.67 19.26 -33.83
N GLU A 122 -5.38 20.55 -33.94
CA GLU A 122 -4.04 21.10 -33.71
C GLU A 122 -3.59 20.96 -32.26
N GLN A 123 -4.51 21.03 -31.29
CA GLN A 123 -4.21 20.75 -29.89
C GLN A 123 -3.91 19.27 -29.65
N LEU A 124 -4.68 18.36 -30.28
CA LEU A 124 -4.42 16.92 -30.21
C LEU A 124 -3.03 16.57 -30.76
N ASP A 125 -2.65 17.12 -31.91
CA ASP A 125 -1.33 16.90 -32.52
C ASP A 125 -0.19 17.38 -31.61
N ARG A 126 -0.35 18.53 -30.96
CA ARG A 126 0.59 19.03 -29.94
C ARG A 126 0.71 18.07 -28.75
N LEU A 127 -0.41 17.57 -28.23
CA LEU A 127 -0.40 16.63 -27.12
C LEU A 127 0.26 15.29 -27.50
N GLN A 128 0.02 14.79 -28.72
CA GLN A 128 0.64 13.57 -29.24
C GLN A 128 2.14 13.74 -29.44
N THR A 129 2.57 14.90 -29.93
CA THR A 129 4.00 15.27 -30.04
C THR A 129 4.66 15.29 -28.66
N GLU A 130 4.04 15.96 -27.68
CA GLU A 130 4.57 15.99 -26.31
C GLU A 130 4.63 14.58 -25.70
N LEU A 131 3.63 13.72 -25.96
CA LEU A 131 3.64 12.33 -25.50
C LEU A 131 4.81 11.53 -26.09
N SER A 132 5.13 11.75 -27.36
CA SER A 132 6.28 11.13 -28.03
C SER A 132 7.60 11.57 -27.38
N GLU A 133 7.76 12.88 -27.13
CA GLU A 133 8.95 13.42 -26.46
C GLU A 133 9.11 12.89 -25.02
N VAL A 134 8.02 12.80 -24.26
CA VAL A 134 8.03 12.15 -22.94
C VAL A 134 8.45 10.69 -23.06
N GLY A 135 8.03 9.98 -24.11
CA GLY A 135 8.46 8.62 -24.41
C GLY A 135 9.98 8.50 -24.60
N VAL A 136 10.60 9.44 -25.31
CA VAL A 136 12.07 9.49 -25.48
C VAL A 136 12.76 9.74 -24.15
N ARG A 137 12.31 10.73 -23.36
CA ARG A 137 12.87 11.03 -22.02
C ARG A 137 12.74 9.85 -21.06
N LEU A 138 11.64 9.09 -21.12
CA LEU A 138 11.49 7.88 -20.34
C LEU A 138 12.60 6.87 -20.65
N ALA A 139 12.90 6.65 -21.94
CA ALA A 139 13.91 5.69 -22.36
C ALA A 139 15.31 6.03 -21.83
N GLU A 140 15.66 7.31 -21.76
CA GLU A 140 16.95 7.80 -21.23
C GLU A 140 17.17 7.40 -19.76
N HIS A 141 16.10 7.36 -18.95
CA HIS A 141 16.21 7.09 -17.52
C HIS A 141 16.11 5.61 -17.14
N ILE A 142 15.60 4.74 -18.02
CA ILE A 142 15.44 3.30 -17.73
C ILE A 142 16.77 2.63 -17.36
N GLY A 143 17.84 2.93 -18.09
CA GLY A 143 19.16 2.33 -17.88
C GLY A 143 19.72 2.64 -16.49
N PRO A 144 19.92 3.92 -16.14
CA PRO A 144 20.39 4.33 -14.82
C PRO A 144 19.50 3.82 -13.67
N THR A 145 18.17 3.90 -13.81
CA THR A 145 17.24 3.38 -12.79
C THR A 145 17.41 1.87 -12.57
N ARG A 146 17.61 1.08 -13.63
CA ARG A 146 17.89 -0.37 -13.50
C ARG A 146 19.19 -0.67 -12.76
N MET A 147 20.18 0.23 -12.84
CA MET A 147 21.47 0.05 -12.17
C MET A 147 21.45 0.46 -10.70
N LEU A 148 20.47 1.24 -10.27
CA LEU A 148 20.33 1.70 -8.90
C LEU A 148 20.48 0.60 -7.82
N PRO A 149 19.78 -0.56 -7.88
CA PRO A 149 19.96 -1.61 -6.87
C PRO A 149 21.38 -2.20 -6.86
N VAL A 150 22.00 -2.34 -8.03
CA VAL A 150 23.37 -2.85 -8.15
C VAL A 150 24.37 -1.86 -7.56
N LEU A 151 24.19 -0.56 -7.80
CA LEU A 151 25.03 0.49 -7.24
C LEU A 151 24.87 0.58 -5.72
N LYS A 152 23.64 0.46 -5.21
CA LYS A 152 23.36 0.41 -3.76
C LYS A 152 24.08 -0.77 -3.10
N GLN A 153 23.98 -1.96 -3.69
CA GLN A 153 24.65 -3.15 -3.18
C GLN A 153 26.18 -2.99 -3.18
N LYS A 154 26.77 -2.56 -4.30
CA LYS A 154 28.21 -2.32 -4.39
C LYS A 154 28.68 -1.30 -3.34
N LYS A 155 27.88 -0.27 -3.07
CA LYS A 155 28.22 0.75 -2.08
C LYS A 155 28.21 0.17 -0.68
N GLU A 156 27.20 -0.61 -0.35
CA GLU A 156 27.14 -1.30 0.92
C GLU A 156 28.34 -2.26 1.11
N GLU A 157 28.66 -3.07 0.11
CA GLU A 157 29.82 -3.99 0.15
C GLU A 157 31.13 -3.25 0.41
N LEU A 158 31.36 -2.15 -0.31
CA LEU A 158 32.58 -1.34 -0.16
C LEU A 158 32.64 -0.65 1.21
N VAL A 159 31.52 -0.09 1.69
CA VAL A 159 31.41 0.51 3.03
C VAL A 159 31.72 -0.52 4.11
N ARG A 160 31.13 -1.72 4.03
CA ARG A 160 31.38 -2.79 5.00
C ARG A 160 32.83 -3.27 5.00
N LEU A 161 33.45 -3.34 3.83
CA LEU A 161 34.84 -3.77 3.69
C LEU A 161 35.83 -2.74 4.21
N ARG A 162 35.55 -1.44 4.03
CA ARG A 162 36.54 -0.37 4.21
C ARG A 162 36.32 0.50 5.45
N LEU A 163 35.12 0.51 6.02
CA LEU A 163 34.77 1.36 7.17
C LEU A 163 34.28 0.48 8.34
N PRO A 164 35.19 -0.10 9.15
CA PRO A 164 34.83 -1.03 10.22
C PRO A 164 33.83 -0.46 11.23
N GLN A 165 33.94 0.83 11.58
CA GLN A 165 33.02 1.51 12.49
C GLN A 165 31.59 1.58 11.90
N VAL A 166 31.48 1.87 10.60
CA VAL A 166 30.20 1.91 9.90
C VAL A 166 29.63 0.50 9.73
N LYS A 167 30.48 -0.50 9.45
CA LYS A 167 30.09 -1.91 9.41
C LYS A 167 29.48 -2.36 10.73
N GLU A 168 30.10 -2.05 11.86
CA GLU A 168 29.57 -2.42 13.19
C GLU A 168 28.20 -1.79 13.45
N GLU A 169 27.99 -0.53 13.07
CA GLU A 169 26.68 0.10 13.20
C GLU A 169 25.65 -0.52 12.24
N LEU A 170 26.04 -0.86 11.01
CA LEU A 170 25.17 -1.57 10.05
C LEU A 170 24.77 -2.96 10.56
N ASP A 171 25.71 -3.72 11.12
CA ASP A 171 25.43 -5.05 11.68
C ASP A 171 24.44 -4.97 12.87
N ARG A 172 24.58 -3.94 13.72
CA ARG A 172 23.63 -3.67 14.81
C ARG A 172 22.24 -3.31 14.28
N LEU A 173 22.17 -2.43 13.27
CA LEU A 173 20.91 -2.05 12.64
C LEU A 173 20.25 -3.24 11.94
N ASP A 174 21.01 -4.10 11.26
CA ASP A 174 20.50 -5.31 10.62
C ASP A 174 19.90 -6.28 11.64
N ALA A 175 20.58 -6.48 12.78
CA ALA A 175 20.06 -7.31 13.86
C ALA A 175 18.75 -6.73 14.44
N GLU A 176 18.70 -5.42 14.66
CA GLU A 176 17.49 -4.74 15.15
C GLU A 176 16.34 -4.81 14.15
N LEU A 177 16.62 -4.61 12.86
CA LEU A 177 15.65 -4.77 11.77
C LEU A 177 15.12 -6.20 11.69
N ALA A 178 15.98 -7.21 11.81
CA ALA A 178 15.57 -8.61 11.81
C ALA A 178 14.63 -8.91 12.98
N GLY A 179 15.02 -8.49 14.20
CA GLY A 179 14.18 -8.66 15.40
C GLY A 179 12.83 -7.97 15.29
N LYS A 180 12.79 -6.71 14.83
CA LYS A 180 11.51 -6.00 14.61
C LYS A 180 10.66 -6.62 13.49
N THR A 181 11.28 -7.14 12.44
CA THR A 181 10.56 -7.81 11.36
C THR A 181 9.88 -9.08 11.86
N SER A 182 10.59 -9.88 12.68
CA SER A 182 10.04 -11.05 13.37
C SER A 182 8.86 -10.67 14.26
N LEU A 183 9.06 -9.70 15.17
CA LEU A 183 8.01 -9.20 16.06
C LEU A 183 6.77 -8.70 15.31
N LEU A 184 6.93 -8.04 14.17
CA LEU A 184 5.81 -7.58 13.34
C LEU A 184 5.04 -8.72 12.68
N ALA A 185 5.70 -9.83 12.34
CA ALA A 185 5.01 -11.03 11.86
C ALA A 185 4.14 -11.61 12.98
N GLU A 186 4.70 -11.80 14.17
CA GLU A 186 4.00 -12.29 15.36
C GLU A 186 2.80 -11.39 15.74
N LEU A 187 2.98 -10.06 15.68
CA LEU A 187 1.90 -9.10 15.96
C LEU A 187 0.75 -9.23 14.95
N ARG A 188 1.07 -9.49 13.67
CA ARG A 188 0.04 -9.70 12.63
C ARG A 188 -0.71 -11.00 12.84
N GLU A 189 -0.02 -12.06 13.23
CA GLU A 189 -0.63 -13.36 13.55
C GLU A 189 -1.56 -13.25 14.76
N ALA A 190 -1.12 -12.58 15.84
CA ALA A 190 -1.98 -12.30 16.98
C ALA A 190 -3.17 -11.40 16.65
N CYS A 191 -2.99 -10.35 15.83
CA CYS A 191 -4.09 -9.53 15.33
C CYS A 191 -5.10 -10.37 14.53
N SER A 192 -4.60 -11.27 13.68
CA SER A 192 -5.41 -12.17 12.86
C SER A 192 -6.22 -13.14 13.72
N ALA A 193 -5.59 -13.82 14.68
CA ALA A 193 -6.25 -14.72 15.61
C ALA A 193 -7.28 -13.99 16.50
N CYS A 194 -6.99 -12.75 16.90
CA CYS A 194 -7.89 -11.92 17.67
C CYS A 194 -9.12 -11.48 16.84
N SER A 195 -8.92 -11.14 15.56
CA SER A 195 -9.99 -10.84 14.62
C SER A 195 -10.89 -12.06 14.35
N ASP A 196 -10.30 -13.24 14.17
CA ASP A 196 -11.05 -14.49 14.02
C ASP A 196 -11.90 -14.78 15.27
N LEU A 197 -11.32 -14.69 16.47
CA LEU A 197 -12.06 -14.86 17.72
C LEU A 197 -13.22 -13.86 17.85
N ASN A 198 -13.01 -12.58 17.53
CA ASN A 198 -14.08 -11.58 17.51
C ASN A 198 -15.24 -11.99 16.58
N GLY A 199 -14.93 -12.53 15.40
CA GLY A 199 -15.92 -13.05 14.46
C GLY A 199 -16.70 -14.24 15.02
N LYS A 200 -16.00 -15.22 15.60
CA LYS A 200 -16.63 -16.42 16.19
C LYS A 200 -17.49 -16.09 17.41
N LEU A 201 -17.05 -15.16 18.26
CA LEU A 201 -17.84 -14.68 19.39
C LEU A 201 -19.08 -13.91 18.96
N GLY A 202 -18.99 -13.11 17.88
CA GLY A 202 -20.15 -12.47 17.27
C GLY A 202 -21.19 -13.49 16.77
N GLN A 203 -20.74 -14.56 16.12
CA GLN A 203 -21.61 -15.65 15.66
C GLN A 203 -22.24 -16.42 16.83
N ALA A 204 -21.46 -16.72 17.86
CA ALA A 204 -21.94 -17.36 19.08
C ALA A 204 -23.00 -16.50 19.78
N LEU A 205 -22.75 -15.19 19.92
CA LEU A 205 -23.69 -14.25 20.53
C LEU A 205 -25.02 -14.20 19.76
N SER A 206 -24.98 -14.11 18.42
CA SER A 206 -26.17 -14.11 17.57
C SER A 206 -26.96 -15.43 17.66
N SER A 207 -26.26 -16.56 17.73
CA SER A 207 -26.87 -17.89 17.87
C SER A 207 -27.53 -18.06 19.25
N LEU A 208 -26.87 -17.58 20.32
CA LEU A 208 -27.41 -17.55 21.68
C LEU A 208 -28.64 -16.63 21.81
N GLU A 209 -28.63 -15.46 21.16
CA GLU A 209 -29.78 -14.55 21.11
C GLU A 209 -30.97 -15.17 20.37
N SER A 210 -30.70 -15.82 19.23
CA SER A 210 -31.72 -16.55 18.47
C SER A 210 -32.32 -17.69 19.28
N ALA A 211 -31.48 -18.48 19.97
CA ALA A 211 -31.92 -19.58 20.84
C ALA A 211 -32.75 -19.08 22.05
N SER A 212 -32.35 -17.97 22.67
CA SER A 212 -33.06 -17.36 23.81
C SER A 212 -34.45 -16.84 23.42
N ASN A 213 -34.61 -16.30 22.22
CA ASN A 213 -35.90 -15.77 21.73
C ASN A 213 -36.94 -16.88 21.41
N TRP A 214 -36.51 -18.13 21.22
CA TRP A 214 -37.42 -19.28 21.09
C TRP A 214 -37.85 -19.87 22.44
N GLY A 215 -37.08 -19.65 23.52
CA GLY A 215 -37.43 -20.09 24.87
C GLY A 215 -38.63 -19.34 25.48
N THR A 216 -38.84 -18.08 25.09
CA THR A 216 -40.00 -17.26 25.48
C THR A 216 -41.26 -17.60 24.68
N TYR A 217 -41.14 -18.17 23.48
CA TYR A 217 -42.28 -18.63 22.66
C TYR A 217 -42.94 -19.90 23.24
N ASP A 218 -42.16 -20.75 23.93
CA ASP A 218 -42.64 -21.97 24.63
C ASP A 218 -43.63 -21.65 25.78
N MET A 219 -43.60 -20.42 26.32
CA MET A 219 -44.52 -19.96 27.37
C MET A 219 -45.88 -19.46 26.84
N LEU A 220 -46.05 -19.30 25.52
CA LEU A 220 -47.27 -18.71 24.91
C LEU A 220 -48.11 -19.69 24.07
N GLY A 221 -47.71 -20.97 23.99
CA GLY A 221 -48.55 -22.06 23.49
C GLY A 221 -48.16 -22.58 22.11
N GLY A 222 -47.83 -23.88 22.02
CA GLY A 222 -47.71 -24.59 20.75
C GLY A 222 -46.97 -25.92 20.87
N GLY A 223 -47.69 -27.04 20.73
CA GLY A 223 -47.17 -28.40 20.84
C GLY A 223 -46.32 -28.89 19.64
N MET A 224 -45.51 -29.91 19.92
CA MET A 224 -44.84 -30.91 19.06
C MET A 224 -43.95 -30.44 17.87
N ILE A 225 -44.19 -29.28 17.25
CA ILE A 225 -43.31 -28.69 16.21
C ILE A 225 -42.14 -27.91 16.84
N SER A 226 -42.27 -27.48 18.10
CA SER A 226 -41.29 -26.64 18.81
C SER A 226 -39.99 -27.36 19.17
N THR A 227 -40.01 -28.68 19.37
CA THR A 227 -38.85 -29.43 19.88
C THR A 227 -37.71 -29.54 18.87
N HIS A 228 -38.00 -29.81 17.58
CA HIS A 228 -36.97 -29.97 16.54
C HIS A 228 -36.25 -28.67 16.17
N ILE A 229 -37.00 -27.56 16.08
CA ILE A 229 -36.42 -26.24 15.78
C ILE A 229 -35.59 -25.73 16.97
N LYS A 230 -36.04 -26.00 18.20
CA LYS A 230 -35.30 -25.70 19.43
C LYS A 230 -33.98 -26.44 19.47
N HIS A 231 -33.97 -27.76 19.25
CA HIS A 231 -32.73 -28.54 19.23
C HIS A 231 -31.74 -28.02 18.18
N ARG A 232 -32.19 -27.75 16.95
CA ARG A 232 -31.33 -27.21 15.90
C ARG A 232 -30.67 -25.89 16.28
N ARG A 233 -31.40 -24.95 16.89
CA ARG A 233 -30.83 -23.66 17.33
C ARG A 233 -29.87 -23.81 18.52
N MET A 234 -30.09 -24.80 19.37
CA MET A 234 -29.14 -25.14 20.45
C MET A 234 -27.86 -25.74 19.89
N ASP A 235 -27.98 -26.65 18.92
CA ASP A 235 -26.85 -27.27 18.25
C ASP A 235 -26.01 -26.21 17.50
N GLU A 236 -26.66 -25.28 16.79
CA GLU A 236 -26.01 -24.13 16.14
C GLU A 236 -25.24 -23.24 17.14
N ALA A 237 -25.83 -22.96 18.32
CA ALA A 237 -25.16 -22.18 19.36
C ALA A 237 -23.97 -22.93 19.99
N GLN A 238 -24.09 -24.25 20.17
CA GLN A 238 -23.00 -25.09 20.67
C GLN A 238 -21.83 -25.17 19.67
N GLU A 239 -22.13 -25.32 18.38
CA GLU A 239 -21.12 -25.32 17.32
C GLU A 239 -20.38 -23.98 17.25
N ALA A 240 -21.12 -22.86 17.31
CA ALA A 240 -20.54 -21.52 17.30
C ALA A 240 -19.63 -21.26 18.53
N LEU A 241 -20.04 -21.71 19.72
CA LEU A 241 -19.20 -21.65 20.93
C LEU A 241 -17.96 -22.55 20.83
N GLY A 242 -18.09 -23.73 20.23
CA GLY A 242 -16.97 -24.63 19.94
C GLY A 242 -15.95 -24.00 19.00
N ALA A 243 -16.41 -23.32 17.95
CA ALA A 243 -15.54 -22.57 17.03
C ALA A 243 -14.83 -21.41 17.74
N ALA A 244 -15.54 -20.66 18.59
CA ALA A 244 -14.94 -19.59 19.39
C ALA A 244 -13.86 -20.13 20.36
N ARG A 245 -14.07 -21.30 20.97
CA ARG A 245 -13.06 -21.96 21.80
C ARG A 245 -11.78 -22.27 21.02
N SER A 246 -11.92 -22.80 19.81
CA SER A 246 -10.77 -23.11 18.97
C SER A 246 -9.99 -21.85 18.60
N ALA A 247 -10.69 -20.77 18.23
CA ALA A 247 -10.08 -19.48 17.94
C ALA A 247 -9.39 -18.87 19.17
N ALA A 248 -9.97 -19.02 20.37
CA ALA A 248 -9.37 -18.54 21.61
C ALA A 248 -8.06 -19.26 21.95
N ARG A 249 -8.01 -20.58 21.79
CA ARG A 249 -6.77 -21.37 21.96
C ARG A 249 -5.68 -20.96 20.97
N ARG A 250 -6.07 -20.68 19.73
CA ARG A 250 -5.14 -20.17 18.73
C ARG A 250 -4.58 -18.81 19.15
N LEU A 251 -5.44 -17.87 19.52
CA LEU A 251 -5.02 -16.56 20.03
C LEU A 251 -4.08 -16.69 21.23
N GLU A 252 -4.36 -17.61 22.16
CA GLU A 252 -3.47 -17.89 23.29
C GLU A 252 -2.08 -18.35 22.83
N SER A 253 -1.99 -19.17 21.78
CA SER A 253 -0.71 -19.57 21.18
C SER A 253 0.03 -18.37 20.59
N GLU A 254 -0.63 -17.57 19.73
CA GLU A 254 0.03 -16.43 19.08
C GLU A 254 0.50 -15.39 20.13
N LEU A 255 -0.26 -15.20 21.23
CA LEU A 255 0.14 -14.33 22.33
C LEU A 255 1.33 -14.86 23.13
N LYS A 256 1.50 -16.19 23.21
CA LYS A 256 2.69 -16.80 23.83
C LYS A 256 3.93 -16.60 22.97
N ASP A 257 3.78 -16.73 21.65
CA ASP A 257 4.88 -16.51 20.71
C ASP A 257 5.33 -15.05 20.71
N LEU A 258 4.38 -14.10 20.78
CA LEU A 258 4.67 -12.69 21.08
C LEU A 258 5.44 -12.46 22.39
N GLY A 259 5.14 -13.22 23.43
CA GLY A 259 5.82 -13.10 24.73
C GLY A 259 7.21 -13.73 24.78
N ARG A 260 7.60 -14.50 23.76
CA ARG A 260 8.94 -15.10 23.62
C ARG A 260 9.94 -14.14 22.96
N GLU A 261 9.46 -13.18 22.18
CA GLU A 261 10.29 -12.10 21.65
C GLU A 261 10.78 -11.21 22.81
N GLU A 262 12.09 -11.22 23.10
CA GLU A 262 12.70 -10.54 24.27
C GLU A 262 12.35 -9.04 24.35
N ALA A 263 12.02 -8.43 23.20
CA ALA A 263 11.66 -7.02 23.06
C ALA A 263 10.21 -6.70 23.49
N TYR A 264 9.33 -7.70 23.65
CA TYR A 264 7.90 -7.50 23.85
C TYR A 264 7.42 -8.14 25.15
N ARG A 265 7.83 -7.55 26.28
CA ARG A 265 7.12 -7.72 27.55
C ARG A 265 5.82 -6.90 27.50
N ILE A 266 4.80 -7.36 26.77
CA ILE A 266 3.44 -6.93 27.15
C ILE A 266 3.27 -7.37 28.60
N PRO A 267 2.63 -6.60 29.47
CA PRO A 267 1.89 -7.21 30.56
C PRO A 267 0.83 -8.15 29.92
N VAL A 268 1.21 -9.41 29.66
CA VAL A 268 0.38 -10.54 29.21
C VAL A 268 -0.69 -10.89 30.28
N GLY A 269 -1.15 -9.92 31.04
CA GLY A 269 -2.19 -10.06 32.03
C GLY A 269 -3.57 -10.19 31.38
N SER A 270 -3.84 -9.59 30.22
CA SER A 270 -5.16 -9.65 29.57
C SER A 270 -5.41 -10.96 28.81
N GLY A 271 -4.43 -11.46 28.05
CA GLY A 271 -4.54 -12.71 27.28
C GLY A 271 -4.57 -13.97 28.14
N ALA A 272 -3.73 -14.04 29.19
CA ALA A 272 -3.75 -15.13 30.16
C ALA A 272 -5.08 -15.18 30.92
N ARG A 273 -5.62 -14.02 31.32
CA ARG A 273 -6.97 -13.92 31.92
C ARG A 273 -8.07 -14.38 30.97
N LEU A 274 -7.95 -14.11 29.67
CA LEU A 274 -8.88 -14.58 28.64
C LEU A 274 -8.90 -16.12 28.57
N GLY A 275 -7.74 -16.76 28.50
CA GLY A 275 -7.61 -18.22 28.47
C GLY A 275 -8.18 -18.87 29.74
N ASP A 276 -7.76 -18.39 30.91
CA ASP A 276 -8.16 -18.94 32.21
C ASP A 276 -9.66 -18.77 32.49
N TYR A 277 -10.24 -17.60 32.18
CA TYR A 277 -11.68 -17.35 32.36
C TYR A 277 -12.54 -18.14 31.37
N LEU A 278 -12.11 -18.23 30.10
CA LEU A 278 -12.87 -18.92 29.05
C LEU A 278 -12.82 -20.43 29.12
N LEU A 279 -11.65 -21.00 29.37
CA LEU A 279 -11.41 -22.43 29.27
C LEU A 279 -11.75 -23.16 30.58
N ASP A 280 -11.46 -22.56 31.74
CA ASP A 280 -11.65 -23.23 33.03
C ASP A 280 -13.03 -22.96 33.65
N GLY A 281 -13.64 -21.79 33.41
CA GLY A 281 -14.96 -21.44 33.98
C GLY A 281 -16.11 -21.53 32.99
N PHE A 282 -16.02 -20.83 31.86
CA PHE A 282 -17.16 -20.56 31.00
C PHE A 282 -17.64 -21.75 30.14
N LEU A 283 -16.72 -22.37 29.41
CA LEU A 283 -17.06 -23.43 28.43
C LEU A 283 -17.38 -24.78 29.10
N MET A 284 -16.79 -25.04 30.27
CA MET A 284 -17.09 -26.25 31.05
C MET A 284 -18.42 -26.16 31.79
N ASP A 285 -18.76 -25.01 32.39
CA ASP A 285 -20.05 -24.84 33.08
C ASP A 285 -21.26 -24.83 32.13
N TRP A 286 -21.09 -24.38 30.89
CA TRP A 286 -22.14 -24.42 29.88
C TRP A 286 -22.52 -25.84 29.43
N PHE A 287 -21.52 -26.72 29.31
CA PHE A 287 -21.73 -28.12 28.90
C PHE A 287 -22.63 -28.88 29.89
N VAL A 288 -22.75 -28.37 31.11
CA VAL A 288 -23.37 -29.07 32.23
C VAL A 288 -24.80 -28.58 32.55
N GLN A 289 -25.22 -27.33 32.25
CA GLN A 289 -26.46 -26.79 32.87
C GLN A 289 -27.37 -25.77 32.13
N SER A 290 -27.36 -25.61 30.79
CA SER A 290 -28.44 -24.90 30.05
C SER A 290 -28.81 -23.47 30.56
N LYS A 291 -27.84 -22.62 30.93
CA LYS A 291 -28.08 -21.27 31.48
C LYS A 291 -27.92 -20.13 30.45
N PHE A 292 -28.80 -20.03 29.45
CA PHE A 292 -28.69 -19.13 28.27
C PHE A 292 -28.33 -17.67 28.55
N ALA A 293 -28.94 -17.05 29.58
CA ALA A 293 -28.71 -15.65 29.88
C ALA A 293 -27.27 -15.36 30.35
N ALA A 294 -26.69 -16.25 31.16
CA ALA A 294 -25.30 -16.12 31.64
C ALA A 294 -24.30 -16.30 30.50
N SER A 295 -24.56 -17.26 29.59
CA SER A 295 -23.69 -17.48 28.43
C SER A 295 -23.63 -16.30 27.47
N ARG A 296 -24.78 -15.67 27.24
CA ARG A 296 -24.87 -14.47 26.42
C ARG A 296 -24.07 -13.31 27.00
N GLU A 297 -24.16 -13.08 28.30
CA GLU A 297 -23.48 -11.95 28.93
C GLU A 297 -21.97 -12.13 28.94
N SER A 298 -21.46 -13.29 29.37
CA SER A 298 -20.01 -13.56 29.31
C SER A 298 -19.46 -13.56 27.88
N THR A 299 -20.22 -14.04 26.88
CA THR A 299 -19.81 -13.95 25.46
C THR A 299 -19.70 -12.49 25.00
N ARG A 300 -20.61 -11.63 25.46
CA ARG A 300 -20.59 -10.19 25.18
C ARG A 300 -19.41 -9.48 25.86
N GLU A 301 -19.17 -9.76 27.14
CA GLU A 301 -18.04 -9.23 27.90
C GLU A 301 -16.71 -9.59 27.22
N LEU A 302 -16.55 -10.87 26.89
CA LEU A 302 -15.37 -11.38 26.22
C LEU A 302 -15.15 -10.76 24.83
N LEU A 303 -16.21 -10.59 24.05
CA LEU A 303 -16.14 -9.89 22.78
C LEU A 303 -15.64 -8.45 22.98
N GLY A 304 -16.05 -7.79 24.08
CA GLY A 304 -15.54 -6.49 24.49
C GLY A 304 -14.03 -6.52 24.80
N GLU A 305 -13.58 -7.49 25.60
CA GLU A 305 -12.17 -7.68 25.95
C GLU A 305 -11.30 -8.01 24.73
N THR A 306 -11.76 -8.91 23.88
CA THR A 306 -11.06 -9.32 22.65
C THR A 306 -10.94 -8.14 21.68
N ARG A 307 -11.99 -7.31 21.54
CA ARG A 307 -11.91 -6.06 20.76
C ARG A 307 -10.93 -5.05 21.36
N ALA A 308 -10.84 -4.96 22.69
CA ALA A 308 -9.87 -4.08 23.35
C ALA A 308 -8.44 -4.58 23.14
N LEU A 309 -8.22 -5.89 23.25
CA LEU A 309 -6.95 -6.54 22.94
C LEU A 309 -6.53 -6.30 21.49
N TYR A 310 -7.45 -6.50 20.52
CA TYR A 310 -7.19 -6.19 19.12
C TYR A 310 -6.69 -4.76 18.92
N ARG A 311 -7.37 -3.77 19.51
CA ARG A 311 -6.95 -2.35 19.40
C ARG A 311 -5.55 -2.11 19.99
N SER A 312 -5.21 -2.80 21.08
CA SER A 312 -3.87 -2.71 21.67
C SER A 312 -2.81 -3.29 20.74
N LEU A 313 -3.03 -4.51 20.24
CA LEU A 313 -2.09 -5.20 19.32
C LEU A 313 -1.92 -4.42 18.01
N ASP A 314 -3.00 -3.89 17.45
CA ASP A 314 -2.98 -3.10 16.21
C ASP A 314 -2.26 -1.76 16.39
N GLY A 315 -2.44 -1.12 17.56
CA GLY A 315 -1.69 0.08 17.94
C GLY A 315 -0.20 -0.18 18.10
N ASP A 316 0.18 -1.30 18.73
CA ASP A 316 1.57 -1.72 18.86
C ASP A 316 2.18 -2.09 17.50
N ARG A 317 1.45 -2.82 16.64
CA ARG A 317 1.86 -3.10 15.26
C ARG A 317 2.18 -1.82 14.50
N THR A 318 1.27 -0.84 14.52
CA THR A 318 1.44 0.42 13.81
C THR A 318 2.65 1.22 14.32
N ARG A 319 2.89 1.19 15.63
CA ARG A 319 4.09 1.79 16.24
C ARG A 319 5.37 1.08 15.77
N GLN A 320 5.40 -0.25 15.83
CA GLN A 320 6.55 -1.04 15.39
C GLN A 320 6.81 -0.90 13.88
N GLU A 321 5.78 -0.77 13.05
CA GLU A 321 5.90 -0.48 11.61
C GLU A 321 6.56 0.89 11.35
N SER A 322 6.20 1.89 12.16
CA SER A 322 6.80 3.23 12.10
C SER A 322 8.28 3.22 12.53
N GLU A 323 8.60 2.49 13.60
CA GLU A 323 9.97 2.31 14.09
C GLU A 323 10.84 1.52 13.10
N LEU A 324 10.33 0.43 12.53
CA LEU A 324 10.99 -0.34 11.47
C LEU A 324 11.34 0.56 10.29
N SER A 325 10.38 1.37 9.83
CA SER A 325 10.59 2.32 8.74
C SER A 325 11.65 3.38 9.07
N ALA A 326 11.71 3.82 10.34
CA ALA A 326 12.73 4.77 10.79
C ALA A 326 14.13 4.14 10.81
N LEU A 327 14.26 2.90 11.26
CA LEU A 327 15.51 2.15 11.24
C LEU A 327 15.99 1.87 9.81
N GLN A 328 15.10 1.50 8.90
CA GLN A 328 15.42 1.31 7.49
C GLN A 328 15.99 2.60 6.89
N ARG A 329 15.34 3.75 7.12
CA ARG A 329 15.86 5.06 6.69
C ARG A 329 17.20 5.40 7.33
N LYS A 330 17.40 5.06 8.62
CA LYS A 330 18.67 5.28 9.31
C LYS A 330 19.79 4.46 8.65
N ARG A 331 19.54 3.18 8.37
CA ARG A 331 20.47 2.28 7.69
C ARG A 331 20.84 2.78 6.30
N GLU A 332 19.84 3.13 5.49
CA GLU A 332 20.06 3.68 4.14
C GLU A 332 20.89 4.97 4.18
N ARG A 333 20.54 5.90 5.09
CA ARG A 333 21.29 7.15 5.27
C ARG A 333 22.75 6.88 5.64
N LEU A 334 23.00 5.94 6.55
CA LEU A 334 24.35 5.57 6.98
C LEU A 334 25.19 5.09 5.78
N ILE A 335 24.61 4.26 4.90
CA ILE A 335 25.28 3.81 3.66
C ILE A 335 25.51 5.00 2.72
N LEU A 336 24.54 5.91 2.57
CA LEU A 336 24.66 7.06 1.66
C LEU A 336 25.72 8.07 2.11
N GLU A 337 25.79 8.37 3.40
CA GLU A 337 26.70 9.36 4.00
C GLU A 337 28.12 8.82 4.21
N ALA A 338 28.28 7.49 4.30
CA ALA A 338 29.59 6.85 4.39
C ALA A 338 30.47 7.22 3.17
N GLY A 339 31.68 7.71 3.45
CA GLY A 339 32.67 8.08 2.42
C GLY A 339 32.44 9.45 1.76
N ARG A 340 31.56 10.31 2.30
CA ARG A 340 31.43 11.72 1.87
C ARG A 340 32.46 12.68 2.50
N GLY A 341 33.35 12.16 3.36
CA GLY A 341 34.40 12.90 4.05
C GLY A 341 35.62 13.25 3.20
#